data_AF-A0A968MQR6-F1
#
_entry.id   AF-A0A968MQR6-F1
#
_cell.length_a   1.000
_cell.length_b   1.000
_cell.length_c   1.000
_cell.angle_alpha   90.00
_cell.angle_beta   90.00
_cell.angle_gamma   90.00
#
_symmetry.space_group_name_H-M   'P 1'
#
loop_
_entity.id
_entity.type
_entity.pdbx_description
1 polymer ?
#
loop_
_entity_poly.entity_id
_entity_poly.type
_entity_poly.pdbx_seq_one_letter_code
_entity_poly.pdbx_strand_id
1 'polypeptide(L)'
;MELDEGPVPFREKEASNTPDSIDWDLWLGPAPKVPYSVSRNKSWLYYWDYSGGGELANGAIHQLDLARFVIGDPGFPKSVYCAGGRYLFDDEREVPDYQKQYSNTTIL
;
A
#
# COMPACT_ATOMS: atom_id res chain seq x y z
N MET A 1 -2.03 9.18 -31.60
CA MET A 1 -1.81 9.09 -30.15
C MET A 1 -2.75 8.00 -29.67
N GLU A 2 -2.25 6.76 -29.61
CA GLU A 2 -3.00 5.67 -28.97
C GLU A 2 -3.16 6.04 -27.50
N LEU A 3 -4.41 6.02 -27.02
CA LEU A 3 -4.67 6.08 -25.60
C LEU A 3 -4.20 4.73 -25.06
N ASP A 4 -3.10 4.76 -24.32
CA ASP A 4 -2.61 3.64 -23.51
C ASP A 4 -3.82 3.00 -22.82
N GLU A 5 -4.03 1.71 -23.09
CA GLU A 5 -5.01 0.86 -22.42
C GLU A 5 -4.78 1.10 -20.93
N GLY A 6 -5.80 1.58 -20.19
CA GLY A 6 -5.62 2.08 -18.82
C GLY A 6 -4.89 1.11 -17.87
N PRO A 7 -4.61 1.52 -16.62
CA PRO A 7 -3.68 0.80 -15.74
C PRO A 7 -4.00 -0.69 -15.66
N VAL A 8 -3.01 -1.53 -15.97
CA VAL A 8 -3.17 -2.99 -16.02
C VAL A 8 -3.59 -3.52 -14.63
N PRO A 9 -4.72 -4.23 -14.52
CA PRO A 9 -5.17 -4.84 -13.27
C PRO A 9 -4.11 -5.80 -12.69
N PHE A 10 -3.92 -5.78 -11.37
CA PHE A 10 -2.97 -6.67 -10.72
C PHE A 10 -3.48 -8.11 -10.69
N ARG A 11 -2.69 -9.03 -11.23
CA ARG A 11 -2.93 -10.48 -11.17
C ARG A 11 -1.76 -11.15 -10.48
N GLU A 12 -2.06 -11.96 -9.48
CA GLU A 12 -1.06 -12.70 -8.74
C GLU A 12 -0.44 -13.76 -9.65
N LYS A 13 0.89 -13.87 -9.58
CA LYS A 13 1.62 -14.92 -10.27
C LYS A 13 1.83 -16.06 -9.29
N GLU A 14 1.70 -17.27 -9.84
CA GLU A 14 1.98 -18.51 -9.12
C GLU A 14 3.33 -18.48 -8.41
N ALA A 15 3.38 -19.16 -7.27
CA ALA A 15 4.60 -19.33 -6.51
C ALA A 15 5.69 -20.02 -7.34
N SER A 16 6.94 -19.67 -7.08
CA SER A 16 8.10 -20.24 -7.76
C SER A 16 9.27 -20.41 -6.80
N ASN A 17 10.35 -21.03 -7.29
CA ASN A 17 11.56 -21.16 -6.50
C ASN A 17 12.15 -19.78 -6.22
N THR A 18 12.53 -19.56 -4.96
CA THR A 18 13.25 -18.37 -4.54
C THR A 18 14.56 -18.26 -5.33
N PRO A 19 14.84 -17.12 -5.98
CA PRO A 19 16.13 -16.87 -6.61
C PRO A 19 17.27 -16.88 -5.59
N ASP A 20 18.44 -17.41 -5.96
CA ASP A 20 19.62 -17.48 -5.09
C ASP A 20 20.07 -16.12 -4.53
N SER A 21 19.70 -15.02 -5.20
CA SER A 21 20.01 -13.66 -4.78
C SER A 21 19.07 -13.09 -3.70
N ILE A 22 18.03 -13.83 -3.30
CA ILE A 22 17.01 -13.38 -2.34
C ILE A 22 16.97 -14.36 -1.17
N ASP A 23 17.28 -13.86 0.03
CA ASP A 23 16.92 -14.55 1.26
C ASP A 23 15.44 -14.27 1.57
N TRP A 24 14.58 -15.21 1.19
CA TRP A 24 13.14 -15.04 1.32
C TRP A 24 12.66 -15.10 2.77
N ASP A 25 13.30 -15.91 3.61
CA ASP A 25 12.92 -16.00 5.02
C ASP A 25 13.22 -14.69 5.75
N LEU A 26 14.38 -14.09 5.44
CA LEU A 26 14.76 -12.77 5.93
C LEU A 26 13.84 -11.67 5.38
N TRP A 27 13.52 -11.70 4.09
CA TRP A 27 12.63 -10.71 3.47
C TRP A 27 11.23 -10.72 4.10
N LEU A 28 10.66 -11.91 4.37
CA LEU A 28 9.39 -12.04 5.07
C LEU A 28 9.48 -11.57 6.53
N GLY A 29 10.62 -11.79 7.17
CA GLY A 29 10.84 -11.44 8.57
C GLY A 29 9.77 -12.07 9.47
N PRO A 30 9.06 -11.28 10.31
CA PRO A 30 8.02 -11.77 11.21
C PRO A 30 6.65 -12.00 10.54
N ALA A 31 6.48 -11.61 9.27
CA ALA A 31 5.23 -11.82 8.54
C ALA A 31 4.95 -13.33 8.33
N PRO A 32 3.70 -13.72 8.01
CA PRO A 32 3.36 -15.12 7.73
C PRO A 32 4.29 -15.76 6.69
N LYS A 33 4.75 -16.98 6.97
CA LYS A 33 5.64 -17.70 6.06
C LYS A 33 4.83 -18.24 4.88
N VAL A 34 5.07 -17.65 3.70
CA VAL A 34 4.45 -18.03 2.43
C VAL A 34 5.51 -18.42 1.40
N PRO A 35 5.21 -19.27 0.41
CA PRO A 35 6.13 -19.55 -0.69
C PRO A 35 6.54 -18.28 -1.42
N TYR A 36 7.74 -18.28 -2.01
CA TYR A 36 8.18 -17.15 -2.84
C TYR A 36 7.25 -16.98 -4.04
N SER A 37 6.83 -15.73 -4.27
CA SER A 37 6.19 -15.29 -5.51
C SER A 37 6.81 -13.97 -5.91
N VAL A 38 7.09 -13.82 -7.21
CA VAL A 38 7.58 -12.56 -7.77
C VAL A 38 6.55 -11.43 -7.57
N SER A 39 5.25 -11.75 -7.56
CA SER A 39 4.19 -10.77 -7.29
C SER A 39 4.28 -10.26 -5.84
N ARG A 40 4.49 -11.15 -4.86
CA ARG A 40 4.70 -10.74 -3.47
C ARG A 40 5.99 -9.94 -3.28
N ASN A 41 7.10 -10.36 -3.89
CA ASN A 41 8.37 -9.65 -3.75
C ASN A 41 8.35 -8.24 -4.38
N LYS A 42 7.72 -8.07 -5.55
CA LYS A 42 7.74 -6.81 -6.32
C LYS A 42 6.54 -5.91 -6.08
N SER A 43 5.41 -6.48 -5.67
CA SER A 43 4.17 -5.77 -5.41
C SER A 43 3.71 -5.94 -3.96
N TRP A 44 4.66 -5.99 -3.02
CA TRP A 44 4.42 -6.18 -1.59
C TRP A 44 3.42 -5.18 -1.01
N LEU A 45 3.34 -3.96 -1.59
CA LEU A 45 2.36 -2.93 -1.23
C LEU A 45 0.91 -3.37 -1.40
N TYR A 46 0.63 -4.44 -2.16
CA TYR A 46 -0.72 -4.90 -2.43
C TYR A 46 -1.24 -5.96 -1.45
N TYR A 47 -0.43 -6.34 -0.47
CA TYR A 47 -0.74 -7.37 0.53
C TYR A 47 -0.82 -6.76 1.92
N TRP A 48 -1.81 -7.17 2.72
CA TRP A 48 -1.97 -6.68 4.09
C TRP A 48 -0.81 -7.08 4.99
N ASP A 49 -0.20 -8.23 4.71
CA ASP A 49 0.94 -8.79 5.45
C ASP A 49 2.14 -7.81 5.54
N TYR A 50 2.27 -6.90 4.56
CA TYR A 50 3.45 -6.04 4.43
C TYR A 50 3.14 -4.53 4.40
N SER A 51 2.01 -4.14 3.79
CA SER A 51 1.77 -2.77 3.34
C SER A 51 1.03 -1.88 4.35
N GLY A 52 0.15 -2.45 5.16
CA GLY A 52 -0.65 -1.71 6.14
C GLY A 52 -1.63 -0.66 5.58
N GLY A 53 -1.77 -0.51 4.25
CA GLY A 53 -2.73 0.44 3.67
C GLY A 53 -2.43 0.96 2.26
N GLY A 54 -1.65 0.24 1.45
CA GLY A 54 -1.37 0.62 0.07
C GLY A 54 -0.71 1.98 -0.05
N GLU A 55 -1.21 2.82 -0.97
CA GLU A 55 -0.61 4.13 -1.26
C GLU A 55 -0.70 5.14 -0.11
N LEU A 56 -1.70 5.01 0.77
CA LEU A 56 -1.82 5.91 1.92
C LEU A 56 -0.65 5.69 2.90
N ALA A 57 -0.33 4.42 3.17
CA ALA A 57 0.77 4.03 4.04
C ALA A 57 2.15 4.22 3.40
N ASN A 58 2.22 4.17 2.06
CA ASN A 58 3.46 4.30 1.31
C ASN A 58 3.80 5.76 0.97
N GLY A 59 3.05 6.38 0.06
CA GLY A 59 3.39 7.68 -0.51
C GLY A 59 2.73 8.86 0.18
N ALA A 60 1.45 8.73 0.53
CA ALA A 60 0.67 9.85 1.04
C ALA A 60 1.16 10.33 2.41
N ILE A 61 1.63 9.41 3.27
CA ILE A 61 2.12 9.76 4.60
C ILE A 61 3.24 10.82 4.56
N HIS A 62 4.12 10.75 3.57
CA HIS A 62 5.18 11.74 3.36
C HIS A 62 4.63 13.12 2.99
N GLN A 63 3.56 13.16 2.20
CA GLN A 63 2.90 14.42 1.82
C GLN A 63 2.13 15.02 3.00
N LEU A 64 1.47 14.18 3.81
CA LEU A 64 0.76 14.62 5.01
C LEU A 64 1.73 15.21 6.05
N ASP A 65 2.90 14.59 6.23
CA ASP A 65 3.94 15.12 7.12
C ASP A 65 4.48 16.47 6.64
N LEU A 66 4.76 16.59 5.34
CA LEU A 66 5.16 17.86 4.75
C LEU A 66 4.08 18.95 4.89
N ALA A 67 2.81 18.60 4.67
CA ALA A 67 1.70 19.53 4.84
C ALA A 67 1.62 20.03 6.29
N ARG A 68 1.78 19.13 7.29
CA ARG A 68 1.85 19.49 8.71
C ARG A 68 3.02 20.42 9.00
N PHE A 69 4.19 20.15 8.43
CA PHE A 69 5.36 21.00 8.59
C PHE A 69 5.10 22.42 8.06
N VAL A 70 4.50 22.55 6.87
CA VAL A 70 4.23 23.85 6.23
C VAL A 70 3.21 24.68 7.01
N ILE A 71 2.21 24.06 7.65
CA ILE A 71 1.20 24.77 8.45
C ILE A 71 1.63 25.02 9.91
N GLY A 72 2.90 24.78 10.24
CA GLY A 72 3.47 25.08 11.56
C GLY A 72 3.23 24.00 12.62
N ASP A 73 3.07 22.74 12.21
CA ASP A 73 2.87 21.55 13.05
C ASP A 73 1.78 21.74 14.13
N PRO A 74 0.49 21.60 13.78
CA PRO A 74 -0.64 22.01 14.64
C PRO A 74 -0.92 21.05 15.81
N GLY A 75 0.04 20.18 16.16
CA GLY A 75 -0.09 19.12 17.15
C GLY A 75 -0.84 17.89 16.63
N PHE A 76 -1.12 16.95 17.53
CA PHE A 76 -1.73 15.67 17.17
C PHE A 76 -3.27 15.75 17.09
N PRO A 77 -3.90 15.01 16.17
CA PRO A 77 -5.36 14.92 16.12
C PRO A 77 -5.90 14.20 17.35
N LYS A 78 -7.06 14.64 17.85
CA LYS A 78 -7.75 13.98 18.99
C LYS A 78 -8.42 12.66 18.61
N SER A 79 -8.74 12.49 17.33
CA SER A 79 -9.36 11.30 16.77
C SER A 79 -9.13 11.25 15.26
N VAL A 80 -9.18 10.04 14.72
CA VAL A 80 -9.01 9.75 13.30
C VAL A 80 -10.11 8.79 12.87
N TYR A 81 -10.69 9.02 11.70
CA TYR A 81 -11.62 8.13 11.02
C TYR A 81 -11.10 7.82 9.63
N CYS A 82 -11.29 6.60 9.15
CA CYS A 82 -10.87 6.19 7.83
C CYS A 82 -11.99 5.40 7.16
N ALA A 83 -12.27 5.74 5.89
CA ALA A 83 -13.19 5.01 5.04
C ALA A 83 -12.51 4.74 3.70
N GLY A 84 -12.73 3.55 3.15
CA GLY A 84 -12.08 3.14 1.92
C GLY A 84 -12.47 1.73 1.53
N GLY A 85 -11.96 1.28 0.39
CA GLY A 85 -12.24 -0.03 -0.17
C GLY A 85 -11.57 -0.20 -1.53
N ARG A 86 -11.94 -1.29 -2.19
CA ARG A 86 -11.52 -1.60 -3.56
C ARG A 86 -12.68 -1.30 -4.49
N TYR A 87 -12.54 -0.25 -5.30
CA TYR A 87 -13.62 0.27 -6.16
C TYR A 87 -13.18 0.58 -7.59
N LEU A 88 -11.89 0.86 -7.80
CA LEU A 88 -11.35 1.33 -9.08
C LEU A 88 -10.86 0.17 -9.95
N PHE A 89 -10.30 -0.88 -9.35
CA PHE A 89 -9.74 -2.02 -10.07
C PHE A 89 -10.43 -3.32 -9.70
N ASP A 90 -10.86 -4.09 -10.71
CA ASP A 90 -11.29 -5.48 -10.56
C ASP A 90 -10.09 -6.42 -10.66
N ASP A 91 -9.38 -6.56 -9.54
CA ASP A 91 -8.09 -7.25 -9.53
C ASP A 91 -7.84 -8.08 -8.25
N GLU A 92 -6.61 -8.51 -8.00
CA GLU A 92 -6.29 -9.43 -6.89
C GLU A 92 -5.57 -8.77 -5.70
N ARG A 93 -5.52 -7.44 -5.64
CA ARG A 93 -4.91 -6.76 -4.49
C ARG A 93 -5.76 -6.97 -3.23
N GLU A 94 -5.13 -7.06 -2.07
CA GLU A 94 -5.86 -7.18 -0.81
C GLU A 94 -6.19 -5.82 -0.21
N VAL A 95 -5.32 -4.83 -0.45
CA VAL A 95 -5.40 -3.47 0.11
C VAL A 95 -6.36 -2.56 -0.68
N PRO A 96 -6.86 -1.45 -0.09
CA PRO A 96 -7.75 -0.51 -0.75
C PRO A 96 -7.06 0.21 -1.92
N ASP A 97 -7.79 0.43 -3.01
CA ASP A 97 -7.37 1.34 -4.09
C ASP A 97 -7.88 2.76 -3.88
N TYR A 98 -8.80 2.93 -2.93
CA TYR A 98 -9.37 4.20 -2.54
C TYR A 98 -9.48 4.28 -1.02
N GLN A 99 -8.93 5.35 -0.44
CA GLN A 99 -8.94 5.57 0.99
C GLN A 99 -9.04 7.07 1.29
N LYS A 100 -9.91 7.41 2.25
CA LYS A 100 -10.14 8.76 2.75
C LYS A 100 -9.99 8.76 4.27
N GLN A 101 -9.21 9.71 4.78
CA GLN A 101 -8.96 9.85 6.20
C GLN A 101 -9.48 11.20 6.70
N TYR A 102 -10.15 11.19 7.83
CA TYR A 102 -10.72 12.39 8.45
C TYR A 102 -10.14 12.53 9.84
N SER A 103 -9.71 13.73 10.19
CA SER A 103 -9.30 14.06 11.55
C SER A 103 -10.04 15.31 12.01
N ASN A 104 -10.35 15.41 13.31
CA ASN A 104 -11.05 16.56 13.88
C ASN A 104 -10.24 17.87 13.85
N THR A 105 -9.03 17.85 13.28
CA THR A 105 -8.15 19.01 13.15
C THR A 105 -7.95 19.42 11.68
N THR A 106 -8.06 18.53 10.70
CA THR A 106 -7.93 18.84 9.26
C THR A 106 -8.50 17.69 8.41
N ILE A 107 -9.25 18.02 7.35
CA ILE A 107 -9.61 17.08 6.27
C ILE A 107 -8.41 17.01 5.33
N LEU A 108 -7.84 15.82 5.11
CA LEU A 108 -6.80 15.56 4.11
C LEU A 108 -7.25 14.44 3.18
#